data_AF-F4LTT8-F1
#
_entry.id   AF-F4LTT8-F1
#
_cell.length_a   1.000
_cell.length_b   1.000
_cell.length_c   1.000
_cell.angle_alpha   90.00
_cell.angle_beta   90.00
_cell.angle_gamma   90.00
#
_symmetry.space_group_name_H-M   'P 1'
#
loop_
_entity.id
_entity.type
_entity.pdbx_description
1 polymer ?
#
loop_
_entity_poly.entity_id
_entity_poly.type
_entity_poly.pdbx_seq_one_letter_code
_entity_poly.pdbx_strand_id
1 'polypeptide(L)' 'MKHIKCISCCFASVDKKASDSGWTAYECSNPKSEYYKALLNVTPDGDKRIRITWSGCACGERKVKEHAQKTKEALPLS' A
#
# COMPACT_ATOMS: atom_id res chain seq x y z
N MET A 1 -1.31 14.38 -11.42
CA MET A 1 -1.52 12.92 -11.23
C MET A 1 -1.98 12.66 -9.81
N LYS A 2 -2.85 11.68 -9.58
CA LYS A 2 -3.39 11.39 -8.24
C LYS A 2 -2.53 10.30 -7.58
N HIS A 3 -1.79 10.66 -6.53
CA HIS A 3 -1.02 9.68 -5.75
C HIS A 3 -1.95 8.91 -4.80
N ILE A 4 -1.80 7.58 -4.74
CA ILE A 4 -2.50 6.74 -3.78
C ILE A 4 -1.58 6.47 -2.59
N LYS A 5 -2.00 6.89 -1.40
CA LYS A 5 -1.26 6.65 -0.14
C LYS A 5 -0.92 5.17 0.01
N CYS A 6 0.33 4.87 0.35
CA CYS A 6 0.82 3.50 0.50
C CYS A 6 -0.04 2.66 1.46
N ILE A 7 -0.52 3.25 2.55
CA ILE A 7 -1.41 2.57 3.51
C ILE A 7 -2.72 2.06 2.89
N SER A 8 -3.20 2.73 1.84
CA SER A 8 -4.41 2.37 1.09
C SER A 8 -4.11 1.59 -0.19
N CYS A 9 -2.84 1.33 -0.49
CA CYS A 9 -2.40 0.72 -1.74
C CYS A 9 -2.46 -0.81 -1.66
N CYS A 10 -3.01 -1.50 -2.66
CA CYS A 10 -3.07 -2.97 -2.71
C CYS A 10 -1.68 -3.62 -2.81
N PHE A 11 -0.69 -2.90 -3.34
CA PHE A 11 0.70 -3.35 -3.45
C PHE A 11 1.52 -3.22 -2.16
N ALA A 12 0.98 -2.58 -1.12
CA ALA A 12 1.64 -2.54 0.18
C ALA A 12 1.37 -3.84 0.94
N SER A 13 2.41 -4.68 1.05
CA SER A 13 2.37 -6.03 1.63
C SER A 13 3.33 -6.15 2.81
N VAL A 14 3.11 -7.15 3.67
CA VAL A 14 4.04 -7.47 4.77
C VAL A 14 5.31 -8.10 4.20
N ASP A 15 6.47 -7.57 4.55
CA ASP A 15 7.75 -8.21 4.32
C ASP A 15 8.13 -9.04 5.56
N LYS A 16 7.91 -10.35 5.49
CA LYS A 16 8.22 -11.26 6.59
C LYS A 16 9.72 -11.40 6.86
N LYS A 17 10.58 -11.14 5.86
CA LYS A 17 12.03 -11.26 5.99
C LYS A 17 12.63 -10.05 6.72
N ALA A 18 12.09 -8.87 6.45
CA ALA A 18 12.50 -7.63 7.12
C ALA A 18 11.79 -7.40 8.47
N SER A 19 10.71 -8.13 8.76
CA SER A 19 10.01 -8.06 10.04
C SER A 19 10.84 -8.68 11.16
N ASP A 20 10.65 -8.19 12.38
CA ASP A 20 11.24 -8.73 13.61
C ASP A 20 10.17 -8.96 14.70
N SER A 21 10.59 -9.43 15.88
CA SER A 21 9.68 -9.81 16.98
C SER A 21 8.80 -8.67 17.52
N GLY A 22 9.18 -7.41 17.31
CA GLY A 22 8.44 -6.25 17.78
C GLY A 22 7.88 -5.37 16.66
N TRP A 23 8.19 -5.67 15.40
CA TRP A 23 7.91 -4.78 14.29
C TRP A 23 7.57 -5.52 12.99
N THR A 24 6.40 -5.21 12.44
CA THR A 24 5.97 -5.69 11.13
C THR A 24 6.45 -4.72 10.05
N ALA A 25 7.33 -5.19 9.19
CA ALA A 25 7.80 -4.46 8.02
C ALA A 25 6.75 -4.50 6.90
N TYR A 26 6.52 -3.38 6.23
CA TYR A 26 5.69 -3.32 5.03
C TYR A 26 6.53 -2.88 3.84
N GLU A 27 6.45 -3.59 2.72
CA GLU A 27 7.16 -3.24 1.49
C GLU A 27 6.19 -2.88 0.34
N CYS A 28 6.70 -2.19 -0.67
CA CYS A 28 5.99 -2.03 -1.93
C CYS A 28 6.35 -3.16 -2.91
N SER A 29 5.36 -3.97 -3.27
CA SER A 29 5.52 -5.07 -4.23
C SER A 29 5.32 -4.67 -5.70
N ASN A 30 5.03 -3.40 -6.00
CA ASN A 30 4.76 -2.96 -7.37
C ASN A 30 6.06 -2.65 -8.15
N PRO A 31 6.42 -3.42 -9.18
CA PRO A 31 7.65 -3.20 -9.96
C PRO A 31 7.64 -1.92 -10.80
N LYS A 32 6.47 -1.29 -11.00
CA LYS A 32 6.35 -0.01 -11.71
C LYS A 32 6.49 1.21 -10.78
N SER A 33 6.47 0.98 -9.47
CA SER A 33 6.60 2.04 -8.47
C SER A 33 8.07 2.42 -8.30
N GLU A 34 8.34 3.72 -8.14
CA GLU A 34 9.64 4.24 -7.66
C GLU A 34 10.05 3.68 -6.28
N TYR A 35 9.08 3.14 -5.54
CA TYR A 35 9.29 2.54 -4.21
C TYR A 35 9.40 1.02 -4.23
N TYR A 36 9.56 0.37 -5.39
CA TYR A 36 9.63 -1.10 -5.47
C TYR A 36 10.68 -1.68 -4.52
N LYS A 37 10.26 -2.60 -3.63
CA LYS A 37 11.05 -3.21 -2.54
C LYS A 37 11.52 -2.27 -1.43
N ALA A 38 11.02 -1.03 -1.40
CA ALA A 38 11.29 -0.13 -0.29
C ALA A 38 10.37 -0.43 0.91
N LEU A 39 10.91 -0.26 2.12
CA LEU A 39 10.15 -0.34 3.37
C LEU A 39 9.32 0.93 3.56
N LEU A 40 8.02 0.76 3.75
CA LEU A 40 7.01 1.83 3.73
C LEU A 40 6.69 2.41 5.11
N ASN A 41 7.25 1.81 6.15
CA ASN A 41 7.10 2.20 7.55
C ASN A 41 8.46 2.43 8.22
N VAL A 42 9.38 3.08 7.49
CA VAL A 42 10.64 3.60 8.03
C VAL A 42 10.80 5.10 7.71
N THR A 43 11.60 5.81 8.50
CA THR A 43 12.04 7.19 8.20
C THR A 43 13.17 7.20 7.17
N PRO A 44 13.51 8.36 6.58
CA PRO A 44 14.71 8.49 5.75
C PRO A 44 16.01 8.07 6.45
N ASP A 45 16.06 8.22 7.78
CA ASP A 45 17.20 7.83 8.62
C ASP A 45 17.19 6.33 9.01
N GLY A 46 16.13 5.59 8.63
CA GLY A 46 15.98 4.16 8.89
C GLY A 46 15.22 3.80 10.17
N ASP A 47 14.66 4.77 10.90
CA ASP A 47 13.88 4.49 12.10
C ASP A 47 12.56 3.80 11.77
N LYS A 48 12.26 2.75 12.53
CA LYS A 48 11.05 1.96 12.40
C LYS A 48 9.81 2.73 12.86
N ARG A 49 8.74 2.65 12.08
CA ARG A 49 7.41 3.18 12.41
C ARG A 49 6.40 2.04 12.51
N ILE A 50 5.46 2.14 13.45
CA ILE A 50 4.43 1.12 13.69
C ILE A 50 3.48 0.97 12.49
N ARG A 51 3.28 2.06 11.72
CA ARG A 51 2.35 2.09 10.57
C ARG A 51 3.06 2.60 9.33
N ILE A 52 2.53 2.26 8.17
CA ILE A 52 2.93 2.84 6.88
C ILE A 52 2.70 4.36 6.93
N THR A 53 3.77 5.13 6.72
CA THR A 53 3.76 6.60 6.76
C THR A 53 4.00 7.24 5.40
N TRP A 54 4.44 6.45 4.41
CA TRP A 54 4.80 6.96 3.09
C TRP A 54 3.58 7.55 2.34
N SER A 55 3.82 8.69 1.69
CA SER A 55 2.80 9.52 1.04
C SER A 55 2.06 8.84 -0.10
N GLY A 56 2.67 7.83 -0.73
CA GLY A 56 2.13 7.13 -1.89
C GLY A 56 2.77 7.52 -3.21
N CYS A 57 2.53 6.71 -4.24
CA CYS A 57 3.07 6.91 -5.58
C CYS A 57 1.95 7.04 -6.63
N ALA A 58 2.32 7.46 -7.84
CA ALA A 58 1.41 7.56 -8.99
C ALA A 58 0.94 6.20 -9.52
N CYS A 59 1.68 5.12 -9.24
CA CYS A 59 1.36 3.75 -9.66
C CYS A 59 0.53 2.98 -8.63
N GLY A 60 0.09 3.62 -7.55
CA GLY A 60 -0.67 2.96 -6.50
C GLY A 60 -2.12 2.70 -6.91
N GLU A 61 -2.66 1.59 -6.43
CA GLU A 61 -4.05 1.17 -6.66
C GLU A 61 -4.74 0.97 -5.31
N ARG A 62 -6.00 1.42 -5.15
CA ARG A 62 -6.68 1.30 -3.86
C ARG A 62 -7.00 -0.16 -3.54
N LYS A 63 -6.82 -0.55 -2.27
CA LYS A 63 -7.38 -1.79 -1.72
C LYS A 63 -8.90 -1.78 -1.91
N VAL A 64 -9.43 -2.79 -2.60
CA VAL A 64 -10.87 -3.02 -2.64
C VAL A 64 -11.27 -3.61 -1.30
N LYS A 65 -12.18 -2.98 -0.57
CA LYS A 65 -12.78 -3.59 0.63
C LYS A 65 -13.79 -4.62 0.14
N GLU A 66 -13.53 -5.92 0.35
CA GLU A 66 -14.45 -7.00 -0.05
C GLU A 66 -15.83 -6.92 0.63
N HIS A 67 -16.08 -6.01 1.56
CA HIS A 67 -17.36 -5.84 2.27
C HIS A 67 -17.97 -4.42 2.16
N ALA A 68 -17.74 -3.70 1.06
CA ALA A 68 -18.61 -2.60 0.68
C ALA A 68 -19.91 -3.18 0.06
N GLN A 69 -20.86 -3.61 0.90
CA GLN A 69 -22.14 -4.11 0.40
C GLN A 69 -22.85 -3.02 -0.43
N LYS A 70 -23.14 -3.37 -1.69
CA LYS A 70 -24.06 -2.75 -2.67
C LYS A 70 -23.67 -1.36 -3.22
N THR A 71 -23.08 -1.39 -4.41
CA THR A 71 -23.68 -0.66 -5.54
C THR A 71 -23.98 -1.70 -6.61
N LYS A 72 -25.16 -2.32 -6.50
CA LYS A 72 -25.73 -3.11 -7.59
C LYS A 72 -26.16 -2.11 -8.67
N GLU A 73 -25.81 -2.42 -9.91
CA GLU A 73 -26.45 -1.97 -11.15
C GLU A 73 -26.53 -0.45 -11.40
N ALA A 74 -25.56 0.05 -12.17
CA ALA A 74 -25.80 1.20 -13.04
C ALA A 74 -24.87 1.11 -14.25
N LEU A 75 -25.21 0.24 -15.20
CA LEU A 75 -24.79 0.31 -16.61
C LEU A 75 -25.80 -0.55 -17.41
N PRO A 76 -26.88 0.02 -17.94
CA PRO A 76 -27.56 -0.62 -19.05
C PRO A 76 -26.61 -0.57 -20.26
N LEU A 77 -26.31 -1.73 -20.84
CA LEU A 77 -25.97 -1.78 -22.26
C LEU A 77 -27.22 -1.35 -23.02
N SER A 78 -27.16 -0.15 -23.61
CA SER A 78 -27.96 0.21 -24.78
C SER A 78 -27.08 0.05 -26.01
#